data_AF-A0A537J626-F1
#
_entry.id   AF-A0A537J626-F1
#
_cell.length_a   1.000
_cell.length_b   1.000
_cell.length_c   1.000
_cell.angle_alpha   90.00
_cell.angle_beta   90.00
_cell.angle_gamma   90.00
#
_symmetry.space_group_name_H-M   'P 1'
#
loop_
_entity.id
_entity.type
_entity.pdbx_description
1 polymer ?
#
loop_
_entity_poly.entity_id
_entity_poly.type
_entity_poly.pdbx_seq_one_letter_code
_entity_poly.pdbx_strand_id
1 'polypeptide(L)' 'MIIEALTTTGGDTVNKTGLIEAMASVKFASPRGAVAFDPDTHNVIQTVYLRQVRQVKDALHNVVFHDLGVFRDPG' A
#
# COMPACT_ATOMS: atom_id res chain seq x y z
N MET A 1 7.84 -2.22 1.84
CA MET A 1 7.40 -3.15 2.92
C MET A 1 8.51 -4.07 3.39
N ILE A 2 8.79 -5.24 2.79
CA ILE A 2 9.81 -6.18 3.35
C ILE A 2 11.19 -5.52 3.49
N ILE A 3 11.67 -4.83 2.45
CA ILE A 3 12.96 -4.13 2.50
C ILE A 3 12.95 -3.06 3.61
N GLU A 4 11.92 -2.22 3.69
CA GLU A 4 11.81 -1.19 4.75
C GLU A 4 11.74 -1.77 6.15
N ALA A 5 11.02 -2.88 6.34
CA ALA A 5 10.93 -3.55 7.62
C ALA A 5 12.32 -4.08 8.04
N LEU A 6 13.02 -4.75 7.13
CA LEU A 6 14.39 -5.21 7.37
C LEU A 6 15.37 -4.07 7.61
N THR A 7 15.24 -2.94 6.88
CA THR A 7 16.04 -1.74 7.16
C THR A 7 15.77 -1.21 8.57
N THR A 8 14.51 -1.20 8.99
CA THR A 8 14.09 -0.73 10.32
C THR A 8 14.59 -1.64 11.44
N THR A 9 14.56 -2.96 11.25
CA THR A 9 15.06 -3.93 12.24
C THR A 9 16.57 -4.18 12.16
N GLY A 10 17.30 -3.46 11.30
CA GLY A 10 18.72 -3.72 11.08
C GLY A 10 19.02 -5.11 10.51
N GLY A 11 18.04 -5.73 9.84
CA GLY A 11 18.12 -7.08 9.29
C GLY A 11 17.81 -8.19 10.29
N ASP A 12 17.38 -7.88 11.51
CA ASP A 12 16.96 -8.89 12.47
C ASP A 12 15.69 -9.60 11.99
N THR A 13 15.84 -10.87 11.66
CA THR A 13 14.77 -11.79 11.24
C THR A 13 14.46 -12.84 12.31
N VAL A 14 15.23 -12.86 13.41
CA VAL A 14 15.03 -13.78 14.55
C VAL A 14 13.95 -13.23 15.47
N ASN A 15 13.96 -11.92 15.74
CA ASN A 15 12.90 -11.24 16.48
C ASN A 15 11.64 -11.06 15.63
N LYS A 16 10.83 -12.12 15.57
CA LYS A 16 9.59 -12.13 14.76
C LYS A 16 8.60 -11.04 15.18
N THR A 17 8.46 -10.77 16.47
CA THR A 17 7.56 -9.72 16.97
C THR A 17 8.01 -8.35 16.48
N GLY A 18 9.29 -8.02 16.66
CA GLY A 18 9.85 -6.76 16.16
C GLY A 18 9.77 -6.62 14.64
N LEU A 19 9.92 -7.73 13.90
CA LEU A 19 9.74 -7.72 12.44
C LEU A 19 8.28 -7.45 12.03
N ILE A 20 7.30 -8.05 12.70
CA ILE A 20 5.87 -7.81 12.44
C ILE A 20 5.51 -6.36 12.76
N GLU A 21 5.97 -5.83 13.89
CA GLU A 21 5.76 -4.43 14.28
C GLU A 21 6.38 -3.47 13.25
N ALA A 22 7.61 -3.76 12.80
CA ALA A 22 8.26 -2.98 11.75
C ALA A 22 7.44 -3.01 10.45
N MET A 23 6.97 -4.18 10.02
CA MET A 23 6.12 -4.31 8.82
C MET A 23 4.80 -3.54 8.94
N ALA A 24 4.13 -3.62 10.09
CA ALA A 24 2.87 -2.91 10.35
C ALA A 24 3.05 -1.39 10.35
N SER A 25 4.23 -0.89 10.73
CA SER A 25 4.54 0.54 10.75
C SER A 25 4.90 1.14 9.38
N VAL A 26 5.13 0.30 8.36
CA VAL A 26 5.61 0.76 7.05
C VAL A 26 4.62 1.71 6.38
N LYS A 27 5.15 2.84 5.89
CA LYS A 27 4.45 3.77 5.00
C LYS A 27 5.36 4.10 3.83
N PHE A 28 4.85 3.95 2.60
CA PHE A 28 5.67 4.16 1.41
C PHE A 28 4.88 4.69 0.22
N ALA A 29 5.59 5.38 -0.66
CA ALA A 29 5.08 5.78 -1.96
C ALA A 29 5.08 4.56 -2.90
N SER A 30 3.90 4.11 -3.32
CA SER A 30 3.74 3.02 -4.27
C SER A 30 3.34 3.58 -5.65
N PRO A 31 3.56 2.86 -6.77
CA PRO A 31 3.02 3.26 -8.07
C PRO A 31 1.50 3.50 -8.08
N ARG A 32 0.77 2.94 -7.10
CA ARG A 32 -0.67 3.16 -6.88
C ARG A 32 -1.00 4.36 -5.99
N GLY A 33 -0.02 5.13 -5.53
CA GLY A 33 -0.18 6.17 -4.52
C GLY A 33 0.40 5.78 -3.15
N ALA A 34 0.22 6.65 -2.15
CA ALA A 34 0.70 6.38 -0.81
C ALA A 34 -0.03 5.18 -0.18
N VAL A 35 0.73 4.35 0.54
CA VAL A 35 0.24 3.14 1.20
C VAL A 35 0.66 3.15 2.66
N ALA A 36 -0.26 2.77 3.54
CA ALA A 36 -0.02 2.45 4.94
C ALA A 36 -0.75 1.15 5.30
N PHE A 37 -0.54 0.63 6.51
CA PHE A 37 -1.24 -0.54 7.03
C PHE A 37 -2.06 -0.15 8.26
N ASP A 38 -3.24 -0.74 8.37
CA ASP A 38 -4.12 -0.66 9.53
C ASP A 38 -3.51 -1.47 10.69
N PRO A 39 -3.32 -0.87 11.88
CA PRO A 39 -2.73 -1.58 13.02
C PRO A 39 -3.62 -2.69 13.59
N ASP A 40 -4.93 -2.62 13.37
CA ASP A 40 -5.91 -3.56 13.93
C ASP A 40 -6.13 -4.75 12.99
N THR A 41 -6.20 -4.49 11.68
CA THR A 41 -6.55 -5.51 10.67
C THR A 41 -5.36 -5.99 9.84
N HIS A 42 -4.24 -5.24 9.86
CA HIS A 42 -3.11 -5.39 8.93
C HIS A 42 -3.48 -5.22 7.44
N ASN A 43 -4.68 -4.73 7.14
CA ASN A 43 -5.08 -4.42 5.78
C ASN A 43 -4.48 -3.10 5.30
N VAL A 44 -4.36 -2.98 3.98
CA VAL A 44 -3.79 -1.80 3.35
C VAL A 44 -4.76 -0.63 3.45
N ILE A 45 -4.28 0.48 3.99
CA ILE A 45 -4.88 1.80 3.86
C ILE A 45 -4.29 2.44 2.59
N GLN A 46 -5.13 2.77 1.62
CA GLN A 46 -4.72 3.26 0.30
C GLN A 46 -5.72 4.22 -0.31
N THR A 47 -5.26 5.01 -1.28
CA THR A 47 -6.12 5.81 -2.13
C THR A 47 -6.95 4.92 -3.07
N VAL A 48 -8.24 5.22 -3.21
CA VAL A 48 -9.14 4.55 -4.16
C VAL A 48 -9.47 5.49 -5.31
N TYR A 49 -9.43 4.97 -6.54
CA TYR A 49 -9.65 5.78 -7.75
C TYR A 49 -10.84 5.28 -8.56
N LEU A 50 -11.61 6.21 -9.12
CA LEU A 50 -12.52 5.89 -10.22
C LEU A 50 -11.72 5.83 -11.53
N ARG A 51 -11.96 4.74 -12.26
CA ARG A 51 -11.28 4.43 -13.51
C ARG A 51 -12.32 4.20 -14.59
N GLN A 52 -12.02 4.69 -15.78
CA GLN A 52 -12.83 4.47 -16.98
C GLN A 52 -11.97 3.72 -17.99
N VAL A 53 -12.53 2.67 -18.59
CA VAL A 53 -11.91 2.00 -19.73
C VAL A 53 -11.91 2.96 -20.92
N ARG A 54 -10.72 3.32 -21.40
CA ARG A 54 -10.56 4.18 -22.57
C ARG A 54 -9.51 3.60 -23.52
N GLN A 55 -9.71 3.80 -24.82
CA GLN A 55 -8.68 3.55 -25.82
C GLN A 55 -7.54 4.56 -25.61
N VAL A 56 -6.33 4.08 -25.38
CA VAL A 56 -5.11 4.89 -25.32
C VAL A 56 -4.12 4.29 -26.30
N LYS A 57 -3.85 5.02 -27.40
CA LYS A 57 -3.13 4.50 -28.57
C LYS A 57 -3.84 3.24 -29.12
N ASP A 58 -3.15 2.12 -29.18
CA ASP A 58 -3.63 0.88 -29.81
C ASP A 58 -4.21 -0.13 -28.81
N ALA A 59 -4.39 0.24 -27.54
CA ALA A 59 -4.93 -0.65 -26.51
C ALA A 59 -5.97 0.01 -25.59
N LEU A 60 -6.77 -0.81 -24.92
CA LEU A 60 -7.70 -0.39 -23.87
C LEU A 60 -6.96 -0.30 -22.53
N HIS A 61 -7.13 0.82 -21.84
CA HIS A 61 -6.52 1.08 -20.53
C HIS A 61 -7.56 1.52 -19.49
N ASN A 62 -7.32 1.16 -18.23
CA ASN A 62 -8.04 1.72 -17.09
C ASN A 62 -7.47 3.08 -16.75
N VAL A 63 -8.07 4.14 -17.29
CA VAL A 63 -7.58 5.50 -17.05
C VAL A 63 -8.25 6.08 -15.82
N VAL A 64 -7.45 6.49 -14.84
CA VAL A 64 -7.91 7.21 -13.65
C VAL A 64 -8.49 8.55 -14.08
N PHE A 65 -9.68 8.88 -13.61
CA PHE A 65 -10.32 10.19 -13.85
C PHE A 65 -10.82 10.86 -12.58
N HIS A 66 -10.83 10.16 -11.44
CA HIS A 66 -11.17 10.73 -10.15
C HIS A 66 -10.46 10.00 -9.00
N ASP A 67 -10.12 10.75 -7.96
CA ASP A 67 -9.57 10.26 -6.70
C ASP A 67 -10.69 10.35 -5.65
N LEU A 68 -11.02 9.22 -5.02
CA LEU A 68 -12.05 9.13 -3.98
C LEU A 68 -11.48 9.36 -2.57
N GLY A 69 -10.16 9.51 -2.44
CA GLY A 69 -9.45 9.70 -1.19
C GLY A 69 -8.89 8.41 -0.62
N VAL A 70 -8.38 8.52 0.61
CA VAL A 70 -7.75 7.42 1.36
C VAL A 70 -8.81 6.61 2.07
N PHE A 71 -8.86 5.31 1.78
CA PHE A 71 -9.79 4.37 2.41
C PHE A 71 -9.04 3.41 3.33
N ARG A 72 -9.67 3.17 4.49
CA ARG A 72 -9.39 2.08 5.40
C ARG A 72 -10.47 1.01 5.19
N ASP A 73 -10.05 -0.23 5.03
CA ASP A 73 -10.98 -1.35 4.93
C ASP A 73 -11.77 -1.50 6.24
N PRO A 74 -13.12 -1.56 6.22
CA PRO A 74 -13.90 -1.65 7.46
C PRO A 74 -13.79 -2.99 8.19
N GLY A 75 -13.22 -4.02 7.54
CA GLY A 75 -13.13 -5.39 8.07
C GLY A 75 -14.30 -6.28 7.65
#